data_AF-A0A2W1LIJ7-F1
#
_entry.id   AF-A0A2W1LIJ7-F1
#
_cell.length_a   1.000
_cell.length_b   1.000
_cell.length_c   1.000
_cell.angle_alpha   90.00
_cell.angle_beta   90.00
_cell.angle_gamma   90.00
#
_symmetry.space_group_name_H-M   'P 1'
#
loop_
_entity.id
_entity.type
_entity.pdbx_description
1 polymer ?
#
loop_
_entity_poly.entity_id
_entity_poly.type
_entity_poly.pdbx_seq_one_letter_code
_entity_poly.pdbx_strand_id
1 'polypeptide(L)'
;MQQGDLMDPGRVEMLKEWLGSTELFITIIQSFLEQSCNALMQLEQDGGRMTNEQWTDAVHKLKGMASNVGATALVDLGEQLESASYEGQPLTPGQKAAFMSLARSTLEMYEAYIR
;
A
#
# COMPACT_ATOMS: atom_id res chain seq x y z
N MET A 1 -0.94 1.27 18.56
CA MET A 1 -0.29 1.81 17.36
C MET A 1 -0.65 3.28 17.29
N GLN A 2 0.34 4.18 17.34
CA GLN A 2 0.10 5.61 17.17
C GLN A 2 -0.16 5.89 15.69
N GLN A 3 -1.11 6.77 15.37
CA GLN A 3 -1.51 7.15 14.00
C GLN A 3 -0.39 7.81 13.16
N GLY A 4 0.82 8.00 13.71
CA GLY A 4 1.92 8.71 13.06
C GLY A 4 2.90 7.86 12.22
N ASP A 5 2.72 6.55 12.13
CA ASP A 5 3.71 5.64 11.50
C ASP A 5 3.37 5.22 10.04
N LEU A 6 2.21 5.61 9.51
CA LEU A 6 1.71 5.09 8.22
C LEU A 6 2.08 5.93 7.00
N MET A 7 2.30 7.23 7.20
CA MET A 7 2.69 8.21 6.19
C MET A 7 3.86 8.99 6.75
N ASP A 8 4.96 9.05 6.01
CA ASP A 8 6.11 9.89 6.35
C ASP A 8 5.82 11.33 5.90
N PRO A 9 5.59 12.28 6.83
CA PRO A 9 5.25 13.66 6.46
C PRO A 9 6.39 14.36 5.72
N GLY A 10 7.64 14.01 6.02
CA GLY A 10 8.81 14.58 5.35
C GLY A 10 8.89 14.15 3.89
N ARG A 11 8.60 12.87 3.60
CA ARG A 11 8.49 12.38 2.22
C ARG A 11 7.32 13.01 1.46
N VAL A 12 6.18 13.20 2.13
CA VAL A 12 5.01 13.86 1.51
C VAL A 12 5.33 15.29 1.11
N GLU A 13 5.94 16.08 1.99
CA GLU A 13 6.32 17.46 1.66
C GLU A 13 7.40 17.49 0.56
N MET A 14 8.39 16.61 0.60
CA MET A 14 9.39 16.49 -0.47
C MET A 14 8.75 16.14 -1.82
N LEU A 15 7.74 15.26 -1.85
CA LEU A 15 7.01 14.92 -3.08
C LEU A 15 6.22 16.11 -3.61
N LYS A 16 5.55 16.87 -2.75
CA LYS A 16 4.85 18.10 -3.16
C LYS A 16 5.79 19.14 -3.74
N GLU A 17 6.94 19.34 -3.11
CA GLU A 17 7.99 20.26 -3.58
C GLU A 17 8.51 19.82 -4.95
N TRP A 18 8.79 18.53 -5.13
CA TRP A 18 9.28 17.99 -6.41
C TRP A 18 8.25 18.10 -7.54
N LEU A 19 6.99 17.85 -7.25
CA LEU A 19 5.89 17.99 -8.20
C LEU A 19 5.57 19.46 -8.53
N GLY A 20 5.97 20.39 -7.65
CA GLY A 20 5.70 21.82 -7.78
C GLY A 20 4.21 22.19 -7.73
N SER A 21 3.33 21.25 -7.36
CA SER A 21 1.88 21.44 -7.36
C SER A 21 1.17 20.52 -6.37
N THR A 22 0.47 21.14 -5.41
CA THR A 22 -0.43 20.44 -4.48
C THR A 22 -1.58 19.75 -5.22
N GLU A 23 -2.10 20.33 -6.30
CA GLU A 23 -3.19 19.73 -7.09
C GLU A 23 -2.72 18.44 -7.79
N LEU A 24 -1.50 18.45 -8.32
CA LEU A 24 -0.90 17.26 -8.94
C LEU A 24 -0.67 16.17 -7.89
N PHE A 25 -0.21 16.54 -6.69
CA PHE A 25 -0.07 15.61 -5.58
C PHE A 25 -1.41 14.99 -5.14
N ILE A 26 -2.47 15.80 -5.02
CA ILE A 26 -3.82 15.30 -4.72
C ILE A 26 -4.30 14.34 -5.82
N THR A 27 -4.05 14.65 -7.10
CA THR A 27 -4.39 13.78 -8.23
C THR A 27 -3.69 12.42 -8.13
N ILE A 28 -2.41 12.41 -7.73
CA ILE A 28 -1.64 11.17 -7.51
C ILE A 28 -2.24 10.38 -6.34
N ILE A 29 -2.59 11.03 -5.23
CA ILE A 29 -3.25 10.35 -4.10
C ILE A 29 -4.61 9.76 -4.53
N GLN A 30 -5.43 10.51 -5.26
CA GLN A 30 -6.72 10.01 -5.75
C GLN A 30 -6.54 8.77 -6.64
N SER A 31 -5.55 8.80 -7.54
CA SER A 31 -5.22 7.64 -8.38
C SER A 31 -4.72 6.46 -7.55
N PHE A 32 -3.90 6.70 -6.53
CA PHE A 32 -3.46 5.69 -5.58
C PHE A 32 -4.64 5.05 -4.83
N LEU A 33 -5.58 5.86 -4.33
CA LEU A 33 -6.76 5.40 -3.61
C LEU A 33 -7.65 4.52 -4.51
N GLU A 34 -7.95 4.98 -5.72
CA GLU A 34 -8.80 4.24 -6.67
C GLU A 34 -8.18 2.88 -7.05
N GLN A 35 -6.90 2.89 -7.46
CA GLN A 35 -6.23 1.66 -7.90
C GLN A 35 -6.02 0.68 -6.75
N SER A 36 -5.65 1.18 -5.56
CA SER A 36 -5.41 0.33 -4.39
C SER A 36 -6.71 -0.24 -3.82
N CYS A 37 -7.81 0.52 -3.84
CA CYS A 37 -9.12 0.02 -3.43
C CYS A 37 -9.57 -1.14 -4.33
N ASN A 38 -9.41 -0.99 -5.66
CA ASN A 38 -9.70 -2.07 -6.61
C ASN A 38 -8.83 -3.32 -6.37
N ALA A 39 -7.54 -3.15 -6.09
CA ALA A 39 -6.64 -4.25 -5.78
C ALA A 39 -7.02 -4.96 -4.47
N LEU A 40 -7.37 -4.21 -3.41
CA LEU A 40 -7.82 -4.79 -2.14
C LEU A 40 -9.13 -5.54 -2.27
N MET A 41 -10.11 -5.00 -3.01
CA MET A 41 -11.36 -5.72 -3.27
C MET A 41 -11.11 -7.05 -3.98
N GLN A 42 -10.18 -7.10 -4.94
CA GLN A 42 -9.79 -8.36 -5.58
C GLN A 42 -9.16 -9.35 -4.59
N LEU A 43 -8.27 -8.87 -3.72
CA LEU A 43 -7.66 -9.70 -2.67
C LEU A 43 -8.69 -10.24 -1.66
N GLU A 44 -9.72 -9.46 -1.33
CA GLU A 44 -10.79 -9.85 -0.41
C GLU A 44 -11.79 -10.84 -1.02
N GLN A 45 -12.20 -10.59 -2.27
CA GLN A 45 -13.22 -11.39 -2.95
C GLN A 45 -12.75 -12.81 -3.27
N ASP A 46 -11.44 -13.01 -3.44
CA ASP A 46 -10.91 -14.34 -3.78
C ASP A 46 -10.94 -15.32 -2.60
N GLY A 47 -11.33 -14.88 -1.38
CA GLY A 47 -11.71 -15.75 -0.27
C GLY A 47 -10.63 -16.75 0.16
N GLY A 48 -9.35 -16.38 0.00
CA GLY A 48 -8.20 -17.25 0.31
C GLY A 48 -7.85 -18.27 -0.77
N ARG A 49 -8.45 -18.20 -1.97
CA ARG A 49 -8.16 -19.11 -3.09
C ARG A 49 -6.97 -18.69 -3.95
N MET A 50 -6.51 -17.45 -3.81
CA MET A 50 -5.31 -16.97 -4.51
C MET A 50 -4.10 -17.85 -4.20
N THR A 51 -3.36 -18.19 -5.25
CA THR A 51 -2.05 -18.81 -5.13
C THR A 51 -1.07 -17.86 -4.44
N ASN A 52 0.08 -18.40 -4.02
CA ASN A 52 1.13 -17.56 -3.45
C ASN A 52 1.63 -16.52 -4.45
N GLU A 53 1.81 -16.89 -5.72
CA GLU A 53 2.24 -15.99 -6.79
C GLU A 53 1.25 -14.83 -6.99
N GLN A 54 -0.06 -15.12 -7.03
CA GLN A 54 -1.09 -14.09 -7.14
C GLN A 54 -1.08 -13.11 -5.97
N TRP A 55 -0.82 -13.60 -4.75
CA TRP A 55 -0.65 -12.76 -3.58
C TRP A 55 0.59 -11.87 -3.69
N THR A 56 1.73 -12.45 -4.08
CA THR A 56 2.99 -11.71 -4.25
C THR A 56 2.87 -10.64 -5.32
N ASP A 57 2.22 -10.93 -6.45
CA ASP A 57 1.94 -9.96 -7.50
C ASP A 57 1.05 -8.80 -7.02
N ALA A 58 0.04 -9.10 -6.20
CA ALA A 58 -0.84 -8.07 -5.65
C ALA A 58 -0.12 -7.19 -4.61
N VAL A 59 0.70 -7.80 -3.75
CA VAL A 59 1.59 -7.09 -2.82
C VAL A 59 2.54 -6.17 -3.59
N HIS A 60 3.14 -6.67 -4.67
CA HIS A 60 4.06 -5.90 -5.51
C HIS A 60 3.42 -4.65 -6.11
N LYS A 61 2.23 -4.80 -6.68
CA LYS A 61 1.47 -3.68 -7.24
C LYS A 61 1.13 -2.64 -6.17
N LEU A 62 0.58 -3.08 -5.04
CA LEU A 62 0.20 -2.20 -3.93
C LEU A 62 1.41 -1.46 -3.35
N LYS A 63 2.55 -2.15 -3.19
CA LYS A 63 3.83 -1.55 -2.78
C LYS A 63 4.28 -0.46 -3.75
N GLY A 64 4.27 -0.73 -5.05
CA GLY A 64 4.66 0.24 -6.07
C GLY A 64 3.80 1.51 -6.01
N MET A 65 2.48 1.36 -5.84
CA MET A 65 1.58 2.49 -5.70
C MET A 65 1.78 3.25 -4.38
N ALA A 66 2.00 2.54 -3.27
CA ALA A 66 2.31 3.11 -1.96
C ALA A 66 3.59 3.96 -1.97
N SER A 67 4.60 3.53 -2.74
CA SER A 67 5.86 4.28 -2.90
C SER A 67 5.66 5.64 -3.56
N ASN A 68 4.67 5.79 -4.45
CA ASN A 68 4.41 7.05 -5.16
C ASN A 68 3.82 8.14 -4.26
N VAL A 69 3.22 7.74 -3.13
CA VAL A 69 2.54 8.66 -2.21
C VAL A 69 3.26 8.80 -0.86
N GLY A 70 4.36 8.07 -0.65
CA GLY A 70 5.13 8.11 0.60
C GLY A 70 4.55 7.25 1.74
N ALA A 71 3.76 6.22 1.41
CA ALA A 71 3.19 5.29 2.38
C ALA A 71 4.22 4.24 2.85
N THR A 72 5.23 4.70 3.58
CA THR A 72 6.44 3.92 3.92
C THR A 72 6.16 2.61 4.63
N ALA A 73 5.28 2.60 5.64
CA ALA A 73 4.95 1.36 6.35
C ALA A 73 4.38 0.27 5.42
N LEU A 74 3.53 0.65 4.46
CA LEU A 74 2.97 -0.28 3.49
C LEU A 74 4.03 -0.76 2.49
N VAL A 75 4.97 0.12 2.12
CA VAL A 75 6.13 -0.24 1.30
C VAL A 75 7.00 -1.27 2.02
N ASP A 76 7.40 -0.98 3.25
CA ASP A 76 8.32 -1.82 4.03
C ASP A 76 7.73 -3.21 4.28
N LEU A 77 6.44 -3.29 4.62
CA LEU A 77 5.79 -4.59 4.78
C LEU A 77 5.69 -5.33 3.44
N GLY A 78 5.40 -4.63 2.34
CA GLY A 78 5.37 -5.22 1.01
C GLY A 78 6.72 -5.83 0.61
N GLU A 79 7.83 -5.14 0.89
CA GLU A 79 9.18 -5.65 0.64
C GLU A 79 9.50 -6.90 1.47
N GLN A 80 9.10 -6.94 2.74
CA GLN A 80 9.29 -8.11 3.60
C GLN A 80 8.53 -9.33 3.08
N LEU A 81 7.30 -9.13 2.60
CA LEU A 81 6.48 -10.22 2.07
C LEU A 81 6.97 -10.72 0.71
N GLU A 82 7.36 -9.81 -0.20
CA GLU A 82 8.02 -10.20 -1.45
C GLU A 82 9.28 -11.02 -1.19
N SER A 83 10.13 -10.57 -0.26
CA SER A 83 11.38 -11.26 0.08
C SER A 83 11.13 -12.69 0.56
N ALA A 84 10.17 -12.88 1.47
CA ALA A 84 9.79 -14.22 1.94
C ALA A 84 9.29 -15.11 0.79
N SER A 85 8.52 -14.55 -0.14
CA SER A 85 8.04 -15.29 -1.32
C SER A 85 9.18 -15.67 -2.27
N TYR A 86 10.17 -14.79 -2.46
CA TYR A 86 11.34 -15.07 -3.31
C TYR A 86 12.26 -16.15 -2.72
N GLU A 87 12.28 -16.28 -1.40
CA GLU A 87 12.96 -17.38 -0.70
C GLU A 87 12.19 -18.72 -0.79
N GLY A 88 11.10 -18.77 -1.55
CA GLY A 88 10.26 -19.95 -1.72
C GLY A 88 9.33 -20.23 -0.53
N GLN A 89 9.20 -19.29 0.40
CA GLN A 89 8.28 -19.42 1.52
C GLN A 89 6.91 -18.85 1.15
N PRO A 90 5.84 -19.66 1.22
CA PRO A 90 4.50 -19.15 0.98
C PRO A 90 4.09 -18.17 2.08
N LEU A 91 3.42 -17.09 1.67
CA LEU A 91 2.86 -16.10 2.59
C LEU A 91 1.82 -16.76 3.50
N THR A 92 2.04 -16.65 4.80
CA THR A 92 1.13 -17.18 5.82
C THR A 92 -0.19 -16.40 5.85
N PRO A 93 -1.29 -17.00 6.32
CA PRO A 93 -2.54 -16.27 6.53
C PRO A 93 -2.39 -15.04 7.43
N GLY A 94 -1.52 -15.10 8.44
CA GLY A 94 -1.23 -13.97 9.33
C GLY A 94 -0.55 -12.81 8.62
N GLN A 95 0.45 -13.10 7.76
CA GLN A 95 1.12 -12.09 6.93
C GLN A 95 0.15 -11.42 5.95
N LYS A 96 -0.69 -12.22 5.28
CA LYS A 96 -1.73 -11.73 4.37
C LYS A 96 -2.71 -10.81 5.09
N ALA A 97 -3.22 -11.24 6.26
CA ALA A 97 -4.15 -10.44 7.06
C ALA A 97 -3.52 -9.14 7.57
N ALA A 98 -2.26 -9.18 8.02
CA ALA A 98 -1.52 -8.00 8.45
C ALA A 98 -1.35 -6.98 7.32
N PHE A 99 -0.97 -7.44 6.13
CA PHE A 99 -0.84 -6.59 4.95
C PHE A 99 -2.15 -5.95 4.54
N MET A 100 -3.23 -6.73 4.49
CA MET A 100 -4.58 -6.21 4.17
C MET A 100 -5.05 -5.16 5.17
N SER A 101 -4.84 -5.41 6.48
CA SER A 101 -5.19 -4.46 7.52
C SER A 101 -4.39 -3.16 7.38
N LEU A 102 -3.08 -3.27 7.13
CA LEU A 102 -2.21 -2.11 6.97
C LEU A 102 -2.58 -1.29 5.74
N ALA A 103 -2.83 -1.97 4.61
CA ALA A 103 -3.25 -1.34 3.38
C ALA A 103 -4.56 -0.56 3.57
N ARG A 104 -5.57 -1.16 4.21
CA ARG A 104 -6.84 -0.48 4.50
C ARG A 104 -6.65 0.76 5.36
N SER A 105 -5.93 0.64 6.48
CA SER A 105 -5.65 1.80 7.35
C SER A 105 -4.85 2.90 6.65
N THR A 106 -3.98 2.52 5.72
CA THR A 106 -3.24 3.48 4.88
C THR A 106 -4.21 4.23 3.96
N LEU A 107 -5.08 3.52 3.24
CA LEU A 107 -6.05 4.16 2.34
C LEU A 107 -7.00 5.10 3.10
N GLU A 108 -7.53 4.67 4.25
CA GLU A 108 -8.40 5.51 5.09
C GLU A 108 -7.70 6.82 5.52
N MET A 109 -6.41 6.74 5.83
CA MET A 109 -5.62 7.91 6.23
C MET A 109 -5.34 8.86 5.06
N TYR A 110 -4.99 8.34 3.87
CA TYR A 110 -4.81 9.18 2.68
C TYR A 110 -6.14 9.78 2.20
N GLU A 111 -7.24 9.05 2.32
CA GLU A 111 -8.57 9.59 2.03
C GLU A 111 -8.93 10.74 2.97
N ALA A 112 -8.64 10.61 4.27
CA ALA A 112 -8.84 11.70 5.24
C ALA A 112 -7.90 12.89 4.99
N TYR A 113 -6.70 12.65 4.46
CA TYR A 113 -5.71 13.69 4.19
C TYR A 113 -6.10 14.63 3.04
N ILE A 114 -6.77 14.13 2.01
CA ILE A 114 -7.14 14.91 0.81
C ILE A 114 -8.56 15.50 0.87
N ARG A 115 -9.29 15.28 1.96
CA ARG A 115 -10.61 15.86 2.22
C ARG A 115 -10.48 17.20 2.94
#